data_AF-A0A8C5TJ79-F1
#
_entry.id   AF-A0A8C5TJ79-F1
#
_cell.length_a   1.000
_cell.length_b   1.000
_cell.length_c   1.000
_cell.angle_alpha   90.00
_cell.angle_beta   90.00
_cell.angle_gamma   90.00
#
_symmetry.space_group_name_H-M   'P 1'
#
loop_
_entity.id
_entity.type
_entity.pdbx_description
1 polymer ?
#
loop_
_entity_poly.entity_id
_entity_poly.type
_entity_poly.pdbx_seq_one_letter_code
_entity_poly.pdbx_strand_id
1 'polypeptide(L)'
;TYEAPCRYSPNCRPCLPNPCHNGGTCEISEAYRGDTFIGYVCKCPQGFNGIHCQHNVNECEAEPCKNGGICTDLVANYSCECPGEFMGRNCQQRCSGPLGIEGGIVSNQQITASSTHRALFGLQKWYPYYARLNKKGLVNAWTAAENDRWPWIQINLQKKMRVTGVITQGAKRIGSPEYVKSYKIAYSNDGKVWTMYKVKGTKEDMVFRGNVDNNTPYANSFTPPIKAQYVRLYPQVCRRHCTLRMELLGCELSGGRFQHLPQIEISVRLLCSISLVLFFSCLPLLEPQFRVNSCQNDQELFCSKNCES
;
A
#
# COMPACT_ATOMS: atom_id res chain seq x y z
N THR A 1 15.12 55.31 24.34
CA THR A 1 14.69 55.87 23.04
C THR A 1 13.35 55.26 22.70
N TYR A 2 12.28 55.95 23.07
CA TYR A 2 10.90 55.53 22.85
C TYR A 2 10.48 56.00 21.45
N GLU A 3 10.13 55.07 20.58
CA GLU A 3 9.65 55.37 19.23
C GLU A 3 8.32 56.13 19.33
N ALA A 4 8.26 57.31 18.71
CA ALA A 4 7.08 58.16 18.74
C ALA A 4 5.91 57.50 17.97
N PRO A 5 4.67 57.53 18.49
CA PRO A 5 3.51 57.09 17.74
C PRO A 5 3.33 57.97 16.51
N CYS A 6 2.93 57.37 15.38
CA CYS A 6 2.77 57.97 14.05
C CYS A 6 1.67 59.06 13.97
N ARG A 7 1.62 60.03 14.89
CA ARG A 7 0.56 61.05 14.97
C ARG A 7 0.87 62.37 14.27
N TYR A 8 2.12 62.65 13.87
CA TYR A 8 2.50 63.99 13.40
C TYR A 8 3.48 64.06 12.21
N SER A 9 3.72 62.97 11.46
CA SER A 9 4.54 63.03 10.25
C SER A 9 3.71 62.77 8.98
N PRO A 10 3.60 63.73 8.04
CA PRO A 10 2.78 63.60 6.83
C PRO A 10 3.25 62.51 5.85
N ASN A 11 4.41 61.90 6.11
CA ASN A 11 4.99 60.84 5.28
C ASN A 11 4.94 59.44 5.90
N CYS A 12 4.38 59.27 7.11
CA CYS A 12 4.31 57.96 7.78
C CYS A 12 2.94 57.31 7.50
N ARG A 13 2.83 56.60 6.36
CA ARG A 13 1.63 55.83 6.04
C ARG A 13 1.74 54.44 6.67
N PRO A 14 0.71 53.93 7.37
CA PRO A 14 0.77 52.64 8.07
C PRO A 14 1.17 51.45 7.19
N CYS A 15 0.88 51.51 5.88
CA CYS A 15 1.20 50.48 4.90
C CYS A 15 2.42 50.81 4.01
N LEU A 16 3.24 51.81 4.35
CA LEU A 16 4.39 52.21 3.54
C LEU A 16 5.64 52.46 4.40
N PRO A 17 6.69 51.62 4.29
CA PRO A 17 6.79 50.40 3.48
C PRO A 17 5.81 49.31 3.95
N ASN A 18 5.45 48.34 3.09
CA ASN A 18 4.50 47.28 3.46
C ASN A 18 5.03 46.49 4.68
N PRO A 19 4.36 46.55 5.84
CA PRO A 19 4.81 45.86 7.05
C PRO A 19 4.51 44.34 7.02
N CYS A 20 3.67 43.88 6.09
CA CYS A 20 3.26 42.48 6.00
C CYS A 20 4.31 41.63 5.27
N HIS A 21 4.74 40.54 5.92
CA HIS A 21 5.68 39.57 5.38
C HIS A 21 5.00 38.55 4.45
N ASN A 22 5.81 37.73 3.77
CA ASN A 22 5.39 36.58 2.96
C ASN A 22 4.32 36.89 1.89
N GLY A 23 4.33 38.12 1.35
CA GLY A 23 3.37 38.55 0.34
C GLY A 23 2.01 38.96 0.91
N GLY A 24 1.91 39.23 2.21
CA GLY A 24 0.69 39.74 2.83
C GLY A 24 0.28 41.12 2.31
N THR A 25 -1.04 41.32 2.22
CA THR A 25 -1.65 42.57 1.78
C THR A 25 -1.92 43.45 2.98
N CYS A 26 -1.36 44.66 3.01
CA CYS A 26 -1.63 45.64 4.06
C CYS A 26 -2.91 46.42 3.75
N GLU A 27 -3.82 46.48 4.73
CA GLU A 27 -5.01 47.30 4.68
C GLU A 27 -5.03 48.28 5.85
N ILE A 28 -5.29 49.56 5.56
CA ILE A 28 -5.42 50.59 6.60
C ILE A 28 -6.69 50.28 7.41
N SER A 29 -6.56 50.21 8.72
CA SER A 29 -7.67 49.86 9.63
C SER A 29 -7.51 50.54 10.99
N GLU A 30 -8.60 50.64 11.75
CA GLU A 30 -8.58 51.18 13.12
C GLU A 30 -8.19 50.09 14.14
N ALA A 31 -7.09 49.37 13.87
CA ALA A 31 -6.63 48.27 14.73
C ALA A 31 -5.83 48.78 15.95
N TYR A 32 -6.12 48.20 17.12
CA TYR A 32 -5.42 48.42 18.40
C TYR A 32 -4.80 47.10 18.92
N ARG A 33 -3.69 47.18 19.64
CA ARG A 33 -3.10 46.09 20.42
C ARG A 33 -2.93 46.54 21.86
N GLY A 34 -3.86 46.15 22.73
CA GLY A 34 -4.01 46.79 24.04
C GLY A 34 -4.33 48.27 23.85
N ASP A 35 -3.63 49.14 24.56
CA ASP A 35 -3.81 50.60 24.47
C ASP A 35 -3.04 51.26 23.30
N THR A 36 -2.30 50.47 22.52
CA THR A 36 -1.46 50.98 21.41
C THR A 36 -2.21 50.92 20.07
N PHE A 37 -2.32 52.05 19.38
CA PHE A 37 -2.89 52.15 18.04
C PHE A 37 -1.86 51.72 16.97
N ILE A 38 -2.22 50.75 16.12
CA ILE A 38 -1.35 50.21 15.07
C ILE A 38 -1.71 50.78 13.69
N GLY A 39 -3.00 51.02 13.41
CA GLY A 39 -3.46 51.73 12.20
C GLY A 39 -3.45 50.93 10.89
N TYR A 40 -3.19 49.63 10.94
CA TYR A 40 -3.27 48.72 9.79
C TYR A 40 -3.54 47.28 10.24
N VAL A 41 -3.99 46.45 9.29
CA VAL A 41 -4.10 45.00 9.42
C VAL A 41 -3.47 44.32 8.21
N CYS A 42 -2.74 43.23 8.45
CA CYS A 42 -2.21 42.39 7.39
C CYS A 42 -3.20 41.27 7.06
N LYS A 43 -3.60 41.19 5.79
CA LYS A 43 -4.29 40.01 5.26
C LYS A 43 -3.24 38.99 4.83
N CYS A 44 -3.15 37.91 5.59
CA CYS A 44 -2.17 36.87 5.34
C CYS A 44 -2.60 35.99 4.16
N PRO A 45 -1.66 35.63 3.26
CA PRO A 45 -1.89 34.58 2.30
C PRO A 45 -2.12 33.24 3.02
N GLN A 46 -2.72 32.29 2.31
CA GLN A 46 -2.93 30.95 2.86
C GLN A 46 -1.59 30.36 3.35
N GLY A 47 -1.61 29.69 4.50
CA GLY A 47 -0.42 29.09 5.11
C GLY A 47 0.39 30.03 5.99
N PHE A 48 0.05 31.32 6.10
CA PHE A 48 0.73 32.25 7.01
C PHE A 48 -0.19 32.80 8.10
N ASN A 49 0.38 33.06 9.27
CA ASN A 49 -0.31 33.71 10.37
C ASN A 49 0.60 34.71 11.10
N GLY A 50 0.04 35.34 12.13
CA GLY A 50 0.69 36.39 12.90
C GLY A 50 0.26 37.78 12.44
N ILE A 51 0.57 38.77 13.27
CA ILE A 51 0.14 40.16 13.05
C ILE A 51 0.66 40.71 11.72
N HIS A 52 1.85 40.30 11.30
CA HIS A 52 2.48 40.69 10.05
C HIS A 52 2.66 39.51 9.09
N CYS A 53 1.90 38.41 9.26
CA CYS A 53 2.02 37.20 8.42
C CYS A 53 3.42 36.58 8.44
N GLN A 54 4.15 36.77 9.53
CA GLN A 54 5.56 36.42 9.65
C GLN A 54 5.80 34.95 10.02
N HIS A 55 4.75 34.22 10.41
CA HIS A 55 4.86 32.81 10.77
C HIS A 55 4.24 31.93 9.68
N ASN A 56 4.96 30.89 9.25
CA ASN A 56 4.35 29.78 8.53
C ASN A 56 3.47 28.99 9.50
N VAL A 57 2.25 28.69 9.10
CA VAL A 57 1.36 27.78 9.85
C VAL A 57 1.96 26.39 9.74
N ASN A 58 2.23 25.74 10.86
CA ASN A 58 2.73 24.38 10.86
C ASN A 58 1.57 23.39 10.69
N GLU A 59 1.32 22.94 9.46
CA GLU A 59 0.22 22.00 9.18
C GLU A 59 0.43 20.60 9.82
N CYS A 60 1.65 20.30 10.29
CA CYS A 60 1.95 19.04 10.97
C CYS A 60 1.49 19.00 12.44
N GLU A 61 1.16 20.13 13.07
CA GLU A 61 0.68 20.16 14.47
C GLU A 61 -0.63 19.39 14.67
N ALA A 62 -1.45 19.29 13.62
CA ALA A 62 -2.69 18.50 13.64
C ALA A 62 -2.47 16.98 13.50
N GLU A 63 -1.20 16.53 13.46
CA GLU A 63 -0.80 15.13 13.23
C GLU A 63 -1.54 14.47 12.05
N PRO A 64 -1.48 15.07 10.84
CA PRO A 64 -2.23 14.57 9.70
C PRO A 64 -1.73 13.20 9.22
N CYS A 65 -0.43 12.92 9.34
CA CYS A 65 0.19 11.66 8.93
C CYS A 65 -0.12 10.53 9.91
N LYS A 66 -0.76 9.46 9.43
CA LYS A 66 -1.17 8.30 10.22
C LYS A 66 -0.14 7.17 10.15
N ASN A 67 -0.33 6.15 11.00
CA ASN A 67 0.45 4.90 10.98
C ASN A 67 1.99 5.09 11.06
N GLY A 68 2.44 6.08 11.84
CA GLY A 68 3.86 6.39 12.00
C GLY A 68 4.49 7.11 10.80
N GLY A 69 3.69 7.77 9.96
CA GLY A 69 4.16 8.66 8.90
C GLY A 69 4.93 9.86 9.46
N ILE A 70 6.04 10.22 8.81
CA ILE A 70 6.82 11.40 9.16
C ILE A 70 6.24 12.60 8.41
N CYS A 71 5.81 13.63 9.14
CA CYS A 71 5.24 14.84 8.56
C CYS A 71 6.33 15.88 8.28
N THR A 72 6.27 16.48 7.09
CA THR A 72 7.09 17.64 6.71
C THR A 72 6.16 18.80 6.39
N ASP A 73 6.33 19.89 7.15
CA ASP A 73 5.62 21.16 6.98
C ASP A 73 6.03 21.83 5.67
N LEU A 74 5.06 22.42 4.97
CA LEU A 74 5.26 23.20 3.74
C LEU A 74 4.45 24.51 3.85
N VAL A 75 4.49 25.35 2.81
CA VAL A 75 3.65 26.56 2.81
C VAL A 75 2.22 26.18 2.41
N ALA A 76 1.26 26.43 3.29
CA ALA A 76 -0.17 26.15 3.09
C ALA A 76 -0.49 24.67 2.84
N ASN A 77 0.42 23.76 3.20
CA ASN A 77 0.33 22.36 2.86
C ASN A 77 1.30 21.54 3.72
N TYR A 78 1.16 20.23 3.68
CA TYR A 78 2.10 19.30 4.30
C TYR A 78 2.38 18.13 3.37
N SER A 79 3.46 17.40 3.65
CA SER A 79 3.73 16.11 3.03
C SER A 79 4.02 15.05 4.08
N CYS A 80 3.53 13.83 3.83
CA CYS A 80 3.78 12.67 4.69
C CYS A 80 4.73 11.69 3.99
N GLU A 81 5.82 11.34 4.66
CA GLU A 81 6.65 10.20 4.29
C GLU A 81 6.10 8.94 4.99
N CYS A 82 5.52 8.03 4.19
CA CYS A 82 4.85 6.85 4.73
C CYS A 82 5.81 5.68 4.95
N PRO A 83 5.84 5.08 6.15
CA PRO A 83 6.68 3.93 6.43
C PRO A 83 6.17 2.65 5.73
N GLY A 84 7.12 1.81 5.35
CA GLY A 84 6.90 0.39 5.01
C GLY A 84 5.74 0.12 4.05
N GLU A 85 4.66 -0.43 4.60
CA GLU A 85 3.46 -0.91 3.90
C GLU A 85 2.37 0.16 3.76
N PHE A 86 2.58 1.42 4.16
CA PHE A 86 1.53 2.45 4.11
C PHE A 86 1.65 3.39 2.90
N MET A 87 0.53 4.00 2.53
CA MET A 87 0.39 4.96 1.44
C MET A 87 -0.81 5.90 1.61
N GLY A 88 -0.98 6.81 0.64
CA GLY A 88 -1.98 7.86 0.65
C GLY A 88 -1.37 9.18 1.15
N ARG A 89 -2.09 10.30 0.95
CA ARG A 89 -1.63 11.63 1.39
C ARG A 89 -1.26 11.64 2.88
N ASN A 90 -1.98 10.86 3.68
CA ASN A 90 -1.89 10.84 5.13
C ASN A 90 -1.41 9.48 5.65
N CYS A 91 -0.83 8.62 4.80
CA CYS A 91 -0.40 7.26 5.16
C CYS A 91 -1.52 6.40 5.76
N GLN A 92 -2.77 6.69 5.43
CA GLN A 92 -3.96 6.04 6.01
C GLN A 92 -4.28 4.68 5.35
N GLN A 93 -3.72 4.42 4.17
CA GLN A 93 -4.00 3.21 3.39
C GLN A 93 -2.86 2.21 3.52
N ARG A 94 -3.17 0.92 3.62
CA ARG A 94 -2.17 -0.15 3.51
C ARG A 94 -1.98 -0.53 2.04
N CYS A 95 -0.73 -0.51 1.57
CA CYS A 95 -0.25 -1.01 0.29
C CYS A 95 0.16 -2.50 0.39
N SER A 96 -0.61 -3.32 1.11
CA SER A 96 -0.42 -4.79 1.17
C SER A 96 -1.64 -5.53 0.63
N GLY A 97 -2.47 -4.84 -0.16
CA GLY A 97 -3.67 -5.40 -0.74
C GLY A 97 -3.34 -6.37 -1.90
N PRO A 98 -4.21 -7.33 -2.18
CA PRO A 98 -4.03 -8.24 -3.31
C PRO A 98 -4.18 -7.48 -4.64
N LEU A 99 -3.31 -7.80 -5.60
CA LEU A 99 -3.31 -7.20 -6.93
C LEU A 99 -4.28 -7.89 -7.91
N GLY A 100 -5.02 -8.89 -7.42
CA GLY A 100 -6.16 -9.47 -8.11
C GLY A 100 -5.81 -10.62 -9.06
N ILE A 101 -4.77 -11.39 -8.75
CA ILE A 101 -4.49 -12.66 -9.43
C ILE A 101 -5.55 -13.70 -9.02
N GLU A 102 -5.92 -13.79 -7.74
CA GLU A 102 -7.02 -14.64 -7.27
C GLU A 102 -8.36 -14.18 -7.83
N GLY A 103 -8.67 -12.90 -7.66
CA GLY A 103 -9.95 -12.28 -8.02
C GLY A 103 -10.19 -12.06 -9.52
N GLY A 104 -9.24 -12.44 -10.38
CA GLY A 104 -9.43 -12.38 -11.84
C GLY A 104 -9.20 -11.01 -12.49
N ILE A 105 -8.86 -9.97 -11.72
CA ILE A 105 -8.52 -8.63 -12.23
C ILE A 105 -7.31 -8.71 -13.18
N VAL A 106 -6.31 -9.54 -12.83
CA VAL A 106 -5.23 -9.89 -13.75
C VAL A 106 -5.77 -10.91 -14.75
N SER A 107 -5.86 -10.53 -16.03
CA SER A 107 -6.35 -11.40 -17.11
C SER A 107 -5.41 -12.57 -17.40
N ASN A 108 -5.90 -13.62 -18.07
CA ASN A 108 -5.09 -14.80 -18.40
C ASN A 108 -3.90 -14.46 -19.31
N GLN A 109 -4.07 -13.48 -20.21
CA GLN A 109 -3.03 -13.01 -21.14
C GLN A 109 -1.88 -12.29 -20.42
N GLN A 110 -2.13 -11.77 -19.22
CA GLN A 110 -1.11 -11.12 -18.40
C GLN A 110 -0.21 -12.11 -17.64
N ILE A 111 -0.57 -13.40 -17.62
CA ILE A 111 0.15 -14.44 -16.88
C ILE A 111 0.84 -15.36 -17.89
N THR A 112 2.16 -15.31 -17.91
CA THR A 112 3.00 -16.10 -18.83
C THR A 112 4.04 -16.91 -18.05
N ALA A 113 4.60 -17.95 -18.65
CA ALA A 113 5.63 -18.77 -18.02
C ALA A 113 6.64 -19.27 -19.05
N SER A 114 7.79 -19.74 -18.56
CA SER A 114 8.83 -20.38 -19.38
C SER A 114 8.33 -21.63 -20.08
N SER A 115 7.54 -22.43 -19.37
CA SER A 115 7.09 -23.74 -19.82
C SER A 115 5.80 -24.16 -19.11
N THR A 116 5.24 -25.29 -19.54
CA THR A 116 4.00 -25.84 -18.97
C THR A 116 4.03 -27.36 -18.99
N HIS A 117 3.66 -27.97 -17.87
CA HIS A 117 3.49 -29.41 -17.75
C HIS A 117 2.21 -29.90 -18.42
N ARG A 118 2.31 -31.06 -19.06
CA ARG A 118 1.19 -31.79 -19.65
C ARG A 118 1.17 -33.19 -19.06
N ALA A 119 0.08 -33.54 -18.39
CA ALA A 119 -0.11 -34.86 -17.80
C ALA A 119 -1.23 -35.62 -18.52
N LEU A 120 -1.27 -36.94 -18.29
CA LEU A 120 -2.35 -37.85 -18.71
C LEU A 120 -2.62 -37.75 -20.22
N PHE A 121 -1.61 -38.10 -21.03
CA PHE A 121 -1.65 -38.01 -22.50
C PHE A 121 -2.05 -36.63 -23.06
N GLY A 122 -1.82 -35.56 -22.29
CA GLY A 122 -2.12 -34.19 -22.68
C GLY A 122 -3.54 -33.71 -22.32
N LEU A 123 -4.33 -34.54 -21.61
CA LEU A 123 -5.65 -34.16 -21.11
C LEU A 123 -5.58 -33.16 -19.95
N GLN A 124 -4.49 -33.16 -19.18
CA GLN A 124 -4.26 -32.18 -18.11
C GLN A 124 -3.16 -31.20 -18.50
N LYS A 125 -3.50 -29.91 -18.63
CA LYS A 125 -2.56 -28.85 -19.04
C LYS A 125 -2.45 -27.80 -17.94
N TRP A 126 -1.29 -27.74 -17.28
CA TRP A 126 -1.06 -26.90 -16.10
C TRP A 126 -0.57 -25.50 -16.48
N TYR A 127 -1.38 -24.80 -17.28
CA TYR A 127 -1.03 -23.50 -17.86
C TYR A 127 -0.80 -22.39 -16.81
N PRO A 128 0.00 -21.37 -17.14
CA PRO A 128 0.33 -20.27 -16.22
C PRO A 128 -0.89 -19.55 -15.63
N TYR A 129 -1.96 -19.35 -16.41
CA TYR A 129 -3.15 -18.65 -15.95
C TYR A 129 -3.96 -19.39 -14.86
N TYR A 130 -3.62 -20.64 -14.55
CA TYR A 130 -4.16 -21.37 -13.39
C TYR A 130 -3.39 -21.08 -12.08
N ALA A 131 -2.28 -20.34 -12.12
CA ALA A 131 -1.46 -19.98 -10.96
C ALA A 131 -2.12 -18.95 -10.04
N ARG A 132 -3.43 -19.06 -9.80
CA ARG A 132 -4.21 -18.14 -8.99
C ARG A 132 -4.37 -18.72 -7.58
N LEU A 133 -4.18 -17.89 -6.57
CA LEU A 133 -4.34 -18.30 -5.18
C LEU A 133 -5.71 -18.95 -4.97
N ASN A 134 -5.77 -19.99 -4.12
CA ASN A 134 -6.97 -20.74 -3.76
C ASN A 134 -7.78 -21.35 -4.92
N LYS A 135 -7.27 -21.32 -6.15
CA LYS A 135 -7.93 -21.94 -7.31
C LYS A 135 -8.28 -23.40 -7.01
N LYS A 136 -9.51 -23.75 -7.35
CA LYS A 136 -10.08 -25.11 -7.24
C LYS A 136 -10.24 -25.73 -8.62
N GLY A 137 -10.34 -27.05 -8.64
CA GLY A 137 -10.47 -27.89 -9.83
C GLY A 137 -9.46 -29.04 -9.85
N LEU A 138 -9.59 -29.93 -10.82
CA LEU A 138 -8.64 -31.03 -11.05
C LEU A 138 -7.27 -30.51 -11.51
N VAL A 139 -7.27 -29.46 -12.32
CA VAL A 139 -6.09 -28.66 -12.69
C VAL A 139 -6.32 -27.27 -12.13
N ASN A 140 -5.51 -26.90 -11.14
CA ASN A 140 -5.76 -25.72 -10.33
C ASN A 140 -4.50 -24.92 -10.00
N ALA A 141 -3.39 -25.19 -10.69
CA ALA A 141 -2.14 -24.46 -10.54
C ALA A 141 -1.40 -24.40 -11.86
N TRP A 142 -0.33 -23.61 -11.89
CA TRP A 142 0.69 -23.75 -12.92
C TRP A 142 1.72 -24.78 -12.47
N THR A 143 2.24 -25.55 -13.42
CA THR A 143 3.35 -26.47 -13.20
C THR A 143 4.31 -26.35 -14.36
N ALA A 144 5.60 -26.17 -14.07
CA ALA A 144 6.65 -26.13 -15.08
C ALA A 144 6.84 -27.48 -15.77
N ALA A 145 7.32 -27.48 -17.01
CA ALA A 145 7.70 -28.71 -17.71
C ALA A 145 8.89 -29.39 -17.01
N GLU A 146 8.96 -30.72 -17.07
CA GLU A 146 9.98 -31.50 -16.35
C GLU A 146 11.40 -31.28 -16.88
N ASN A 147 11.54 -30.95 -18.16
CA ASN A 147 12.81 -30.68 -18.82
C ASN A 147 13.26 -29.21 -18.70
N ASP A 148 12.47 -28.35 -18.06
CA ASP A 148 12.81 -26.96 -17.85
C ASP A 148 13.71 -26.80 -16.61
N ARG A 149 14.99 -26.53 -16.85
CA ARG A 149 15.99 -26.37 -15.78
C ARG A 149 15.84 -25.05 -15.02
N TRP A 150 15.22 -24.04 -15.64
CA TRP A 150 15.16 -22.68 -15.11
C TRP A 150 13.75 -22.11 -15.25
N PRO A 151 12.77 -22.74 -14.59
CA PRO A 151 11.39 -22.35 -14.78
C PRO A 151 11.13 -20.95 -14.24
N TRP A 152 10.22 -20.23 -14.89
CA TRP A 152 9.74 -18.96 -14.40
C TRP A 152 8.28 -18.76 -14.72
N ILE A 153 7.61 -17.99 -13.86
CA ILE A 153 6.27 -17.45 -14.12
C ILE A 153 6.32 -15.93 -13.99
N GLN A 154 5.62 -15.24 -14.88
CA GLN A 154 5.66 -13.80 -15.04
C GLN A 154 4.25 -13.23 -15.05
N ILE A 155 4.09 -12.12 -14.31
CA ILE A 155 2.87 -11.33 -14.25
C ILE A 155 3.14 -9.96 -14.87
N ASN A 156 2.37 -9.60 -15.89
CA ASN A 156 2.31 -8.25 -16.46
C ASN A 156 1.19 -7.46 -15.78
N LEU A 157 1.54 -6.51 -14.91
CA LEU A 157 0.57 -5.70 -14.16
C LEU A 157 -0.06 -4.59 -15.01
N GLN A 158 0.36 -4.39 -16.27
CA GLN A 158 -0.05 -3.33 -17.22
C GLN A 158 0.25 -1.89 -16.79
N LYS A 159 0.33 -1.63 -15.48
CA LYS A 159 0.70 -0.37 -14.88
C LYS A 159 1.90 -0.55 -13.96
N LYS A 160 2.59 0.55 -13.66
CA LYS A 160 3.67 0.54 -12.67
C LYS A 160 3.08 0.47 -11.26
N MET A 161 3.26 -0.67 -10.61
CA MET A 161 2.74 -0.94 -9.28
C MET A 161 3.86 -0.87 -8.23
N ARG A 162 3.48 -0.61 -6.98
CA ARG A 162 4.32 -0.88 -5.81
C ARG A 162 3.95 -2.26 -5.30
N VAL A 163 4.84 -3.22 -5.49
CA VAL A 163 4.67 -4.61 -5.07
C VAL A 163 5.39 -4.80 -3.75
N THR A 164 4.64 -5.11 -2.70
CA THR A 164 5.12 -5.23 -1.32
C THR A 164 5.31 -6.66 -0.87
N GLY A 165 4.75 -7.64 -1.61
CA GLY A 165 4.96 -9.03 -1.28
C GLY A 165 4.35 -10.00 -2.27
N VAL A 166 4.46 -11.27 -1.94
CA VAL A 166 3.90 -12.38 -2.70
C VAL A 166 3.40 -13.46 -1.75
N ILE A 167 2.23 -14.00 -2.08
CA ILE A 167 1.68 -15.19 -1.44
C ILE A 167 1.86 -16.35 -2.43
N THR A 168 2.36 -17.47 -1.92
CA THR A 168 2.61 -18.69 -2.69
C THR A 168 1.82 -19.85 -2.09
N GLN A 169 1.34 -20.77 -2.91
CA GLN A 169 0.60 -21.95 -2.50
C GLN A 169 0.88 -23.09 -3.50
N GLY A 170 1.00 -24.33 -3.04
CA GLY A 170 1.25 -25.49 -3.91
C GLY A 170 -0.01 -26.02 -4.61
N ALA A 171 0.02 -27.28 -5.04
CA ALA A 171 -1.17 -28.04 -5.41
C ALA A 171 -0.99 -29.54 -5.20
N LYS A 172 -2.04 -30.31 -5.49
CA LYS A 172 -2.03 -31.77 -5.37
C LYS A 172 -2.38 -32.37 -6.72
N ARG A 173 -1.53 -33.27 -7.22
CA ARG A 173 -1.76 -34.01 -8.46
C ARG A 173 -1.82 -35.50 -8.17
N ILE A 174 -2.95 -36.15 -8.46
CA ILE A 174 -3.16 -37.60 -8.26
C ILE A 174 -2.68 -38.06 -6.87
N GLY A 175 -3.24 -37.49 -5.79
CA GLY A 175 -2.83 -37.91 -4.44
C GLY A 175 -1.55 -37.27 -3.91
N SER A 176 -0.70 -36.72 -4.79
CA SER A 176 0.66 -36.31 -4.47
C SER A 176 0.79 -34.80 -4.29
N PRO A 177 1.33 -34.32 -3.16
CA PRO A 177 1.56 -32.89 -2.95
C PRO A 177 2.78 -32.40 -3.75
N GLU A 178 2.62 -31.26 -4.42
CA GLU A 178 3.64 -30.58 -5.21
C GLU A 178 3.64 -29.09 -4.86
N TYR A 179 4.82 -28.51 -4.64
CA TYR A 179 4.95 -27.10 -4.26
C TYR A 179 6.38 -26.59 -4.38
N VAL A 180 6.52 -25.27 -4.46
CA VAL A 180 7.81 -24.58 -4.46
C VAL A 180 8.29 -24.36 -3.02
N LYS A 181 9.47 -24.86 -2.67
CA LYS A 181 10.11 -24.73 -1.34
C LYS A 181 10.96 -23.47 -1.20
N SER A 182 11.51 -22.96 -2.30
CA SER A 182 12.23 -21.69 -2.33
C SER A 182 12.21 -21.10 -3.74
N TYR A 183 12.31 -19.78 -3.84
CA TYR A 183 12.27 -19.06 -5.11
C TYR A 183 13.04 -17.74 -5.05
N LYS A 184 13.41 -17.22 -6.22
CA LYS A 184 13.92 -15.86 -6.40
C LYS A 184 12.89 -15.00 -7.14
N ILE A 185 12.98 -13.69 -6.98
CA ILE A 185 12.12 -12.72 -7.67
C ILE A 185 12.98 -11.84 -8.57
N ALA A 186 12.50 -11.56 -9.77
CA ALA A 186 12.99 -10.48 -10.60
C ALA A 186 11.85 -9.54 -11.00
N TYR A 187 12.21 -8.33 -11.36
CA TYR A 187 11.24 -7.32 -11.77
C TYR A 187 11.77 -6.50 -12.95
N SER A 188 10.84 -5.90 -13.68
CA SER A 188 11.13 -5.12 -14.89
C SER A 188 10.05 -4.05 -15.13
N ASN A 189 10.43 -2.97 -15.81
CA ASN A 189 9.51 -1.95 -16.30
C ASN A 189 9.16 -2.11 -17.79
N ASP A 190 9.93 -2.89 -18.55
CA ASP A 190 9.79 -3.04 -20.00
C ASP A 190 9.54 -4.49 -20.45
N GLY A 191 9.61 -5.45 -19.52
CA GLY A 191 9.50 -6.88 -19.78
C GLY A 191 10.73 -7.50 -20.48
N LYS A 192 11.75 -6.69 -20.79
CA LYS A 192 12.95 -7.09 -21.54
C LYS A 192 14.19 -7.13 -20.64
N VAL A 193 14.44 -6.07 -19.89
CA VAL A 193 15.55 -5.99 -18.95
C VAL A 193 15.07 -6.35 -17.55
N TRP A 194 15.71 -7.36 -16.96
CA TRP A 194 15.29 -7.93 -15.68
C TRP A 194 16.32 -7.66 -14.59
N THR A 195 15.85 -7.18 -13.45
CA THR A 195 16.68 -6.99 -12.25
C THR A 195 16.28 -8.01 -11.20
N MET A 196 17.24 -8.78 -10.70
CA MET A 196 17.02 -9.70 -9.58
C MET A 196 16.83 -8.92 -8.28
N TYR A 197 15.86 -9.35 -7.46
CA TYR A 197 15.66 -8.80 -6.14
C TYR A 197 16.80 -9.21 -5.21
N LYS A 198 17.38 -8.23 -4.51
CA LYS A 198 18.61 -8.40 -3.73
C LYS A 198 18.35 -8.30 -2.23
N VAL A 199 19.22 -8.94 -1.45
CA VAL A 199 19.24 -8.75 0.00
C VAL A 199 19.60 -7.29 0.31
N LYS A 200 18.89 -6.68 1.26
CA LYS A 200 19.09 -5.27 1.63
C LYS A 200 20.55 -5.04 2.05
N GLY A 201 21.22 -4.10 1.40
CA GLY A 201 22.60 -3.73 1.71
C GLY A 201 23.67 -4.65 1.11
N THR A 202 23.31 -5.67 0.34
CA THR A 202 24.29 -6.55 -0.32
C THR A 202 24.05 -6.63 -1.84
N LYS A 203 24.98 -7.26 -2.56
CA LYS A 203 24.87 -7.50 -4.01
C LYS A 203 24.22 -8.86 -4.35
N GLU A 204 23.93 -9.67 -3.34
CA GLU A 204 23.46 -11.04 -3.47
C GLU A 204 21.96 -11.10 -3.78
N ASP A 205 21.59 -12.07 -4.62
CA ASP A 205 20.18 -12.34 -4.92
C ASP A 205 19.47 -12.88 -3.66
N MET A 206 18.33 -12.29 -3.34
CA MET A 206 17.48 -12.78 -2.25
C MET A 206 16.82 -14.10 -2.66
N VAL A 207 16.97 -15.12 -1.81
CA VAL A 207 16.25 -16.40 -1.92
C VAL A 207 15.16 -16.43 -0.87
N PHE A 208 13.91 -16.44 -1.32
CA PHE A 208 12.75 -16.51 -0.45
C PHE A 208 12.43 -17.96 -0.09
N ARG A 209 12.02 -18.17 1.16
CA ARG A 209 11.43 -19.44 1.59
C ARG A 209 10.01 -19.55 1.04
N GLY A 210 9.71 -20.70 0.44
CA GLY A 210 8.39 -21.02 -0.08
C GLY A 210 7.58 -21.90 0.87
N ASN A 211 6.71 -22.72 0.28
CA ASN A 211 5.75 -23.53 1.01
C ASN A 211 6.39 -24.74 1.69
N VAL A 212 5.75 -25.18 2.77
CA VAL A 212 6.06 -26.44 3.48
C VAL A 212 5.06 -27.55 3.16
N ASP A 213 3.91 -27.20 2.59
CA ASP A 213 2.84 -28.09 2.14
C ASP A 213 2.18 -27.55 0.86
N ASN A 214 1.18 -28.26 0.33
CA ASN A 214 0.57 -27.93 -0.95
C ASN A 214 -0.65 -26.99 -0.90
N ASN A 215 -1.22 -26.70 0.27
CA ASN A 215 -2.51 -26.02 0.39
C ASN A 215 -2.48 -24.79 1.30
N THR A 216 -1.55 -24.68 2.24
CA THR A 216 -1.43 -23.51 3.10
C THR A 216 -0.74 -22.38 2.32
N PRO A 217 -1.40 -21.21 2.15
CA PRO A 217 -0.75 -20.04 1.60
C PRO A 217 0.44 -19.60 2.47
N TYR A 218 1.55 -19.24 1.84
CA TYR A 218 2.75 -18.75 2.51
C TYR A 218 3.15 -17.40 1.93
N ALA A 219 3.17 -16.36 2.78
CA ALA A 219 3.43 -14.99 2.38
C ALA A 219 4.88 -14.59 2.67
N ASN A 220 5.49 -13.86 1.73
CA ASN A 220 6.75 -13.16 1.94
C ASN A 220 6.58 -11.68 1.59
N SER A 221 7.16 -10.80 2.40
CA SER A 221 7.23 -9.36 2.14
C SER A 221 8.54 -8.98 1.46
N PHE A 222 8.51 -7.86 0.73
CA PHE A 222 9.65 -7.26 0.05
C PHE A 222 10.06 -6.00 0.78
N THR A 223 11.26 -6.03 1.38
CA THR A 223 11.87 -4.90 2.07
C THR A 223 13.25 -4.60 1.45
N PRO A 224 13.36 -3.59 0.55
CA PRO A 224 12.35 -2.59 0.19
C PRO A 224 11.28 -3.10 -0.80
N PRO A 225 10.11 -2.46 -0.88
CA PRO A 225 9.09 -2.77 -1.89
C PRO A 225 9.58 -2.56 -3.32
N ILE A 226 9.11 -3.39 -4.24
CA ILE A 226 9.46 -3.33 -5.66
C ILE A 226 8.56 -2.30 -6.37
N LYS A 227 9.14 -1.46 -7.23
CA LYS A 227 8.38 -0.54 -8.10
C LYS A 227 8.53 -0.96 -9.56
N ALA A 228 7.56 -1.71 -10.08
CA ALA A 228 7.68 -2.35 -11.39
C ALA A 228 6.31 -2.59 -12.06
N GLN A 229 6.32 -2.79 -13.38
CA GLN A 229 5.16 -3.27 -14.13
C GLN A 229 5.15 -4.79 -14.27
N TYR A 230 6.33 -5.40 -14.37
CA TYR A 230 6.48 -6.84 -14.54
C TYR A 230 7.16 -7.43 -13.31
N VAL A 231 6.61 -8.54 -12.82
CA VAL A 231 7.20 -9.36 -11.76
C VAL A 231 7.33 -10.77 -12.27
N ARG A 232 8.49 -11.39 -12.04
CA ARG A 232 8.79 -12.76 -12.42
C ARG A 232 9.32 -13.53 -11.23
N LEU A 233 8.78 -14.72 -11.00
CA LEU A 233 9.16 -15.63 -9.95
C LEU A 233 9.90 -16.82 -10.57
N TYR A 234 11.05 -17.15 -9.99
CA TYR A 234 11.92 -18.24 -10.39
C TYR A 234 11.97 -19.30 -9.28
N PRO A 235 11.20 -20.40 -9.38
CA PRO A 235 11.35 -21.52 -8.46
C PRO A 235 12.79 -22.02 -8.44
N GLN A 236 13.36 -22.22 -7.24
CA GLN A 236 14.71 -22.74 -7.06
C GLN A 236 14.68 -24.20 -6.62
N VAL A 237 13.95 -24.47 -5.53
CA VAL A 237 13.79 -25.83 -5.01
C VAL A 237 12.30 -26.15 -4.97
N CYS A 238 11.94 -27.32 -5.50
CA CYS A 238 10.54 -27.76 -5.61
C CYS A 238 10.39 -29.15 -4.97
N ARG A 239 9.22 -29.43 -4.42
CA ARG A 239 8.84 -30.79 -4.02
C ARG A 239 8.16 -31.47 -5.22
N ARG A 240 8.82 -32.51 -5.76
CA ARG A 240 8.43 -33.24 -6.97
C ARG A 240 8.48 -32.36 -8.22
N HIS A 241 7.46 -31.53 -8.43
CA HIS A 241 7.40 -30.59 -9.55
C HIS A 241 7.24 -29.17 -9.04
N CYS A 242 7.71 -28.21 -9.84
CA CYS A 242 7.54 -26.79 -9.56
C CYS A 242 6.10 -26.40 -9.87
N THR A 243 5.23 -26.60 -8.88
CA THR A 243 3.80 -26.34 -8.95
C THR A 243 3.44 -25.17 -8.04
N LEU A 244 2.72 -24.17 -8.57
CA LEU A 244 2.47 -22.91 -7.89
C LEU A 244 1.09 -22.32 -8.22
N ARG A 245 0.44 -21.84 -7.17
CA ARG A 245 -0.62 -20.82 -7.14
C ARG A 245 -0.04 -19.60 -6.42
N MET A 246 -0.43 -18.39 -6.84
CA MET A 246 0.10 -17.19 -6.21
C MET A 246 -0.88 -16.01 -6.22
N GLU A 247 -0.56 -15.03 -5.38
CA GLU A 247 -1.13 -13.68 -5.38
C GLU A 247 -0.01 -12.67 -5.11
N LEU A 248 -0.02 -11.55 -5.82
CA LEU A 248 0.91 -10.45 -5.56
C LEU A 248 0.23 -9.45 -4.63
N LEU A 249 1.00 -8.90 -3.71
CA LEU A 249 0.53 -7.87 -2.78
C LEU A 249 1.12 -6.52 -3.16
N GLY A 250 0.34 -5.45 -3.04
CA GLY A 250 0.79 -4.12 -3.39
C GLY A 250 -0.32 -3.11 -3.58
N CYS A 251 0.00 -2.09 -4.36
CA CYS A 251 -0.88 -0.98 -4.71
C CYS A 251 -0.42 -0.26 -5.99
N GLU A 252 -1.29 0.54 -6.60
CA GLU A 252 -0.94 1.39 -7.73
C GLU A 252 -0.08 2.58 -7.28
N LEU A 253 0.96 2.97 -8.05
CA LEU A 253 1.85 4.10 -7.71
C LEU A 253 1.28 5.48 -8.10
N SER A 254 0.16 5.54 -8.81
CA SER A 254 -0.45 6.80 -9.25
C SER A 254 -1.07 7.54 -8.07
N GLY A 255 -0.45 8.65 -7.69
CA GLY A 255 -0.90 9.57 -6.64
C GLY A 255 -2.11 10.43 -7.02
N GLY A 256 -3.18 9.83 -7.53
CA GLY A 256 -4.39 10.59 -7.89
C GLY A 256 -5.57 9.69 -8.22
N ARG A 257 -6.59 9.73 -7.36
CA ARG A 257 -7.89 9.05 -7.50
C ARG A 257 -7.79 7.52 -7.70
N PHE A 258 -7.74 6.81 -6.57
CA PHE A 258 -8.31 5.47 -6.53
C PHE A 258 -9.81 5.60 -6.86
N GLN A 259 -10.21 5.17 -8.06
CA GLN A 259 -11.50 4.51 -8.17
C GLN A 259 -11.36 3.24 -7.33
N HIS A 260 -12.24 3.09 -6.34
CA HIS A 260 -12.39 1.83 -5.61
C HIS A 260 -12.32 0.67 -6.61
N LEU A 261 -11.27 -0.15 -6.53
CA LEU A 261 -11.41 -1.53 -6.93
C LEU A 261 -12.56 -2.05 -6.08
N PRO A 262 -13.63 -2.62 -6.68
CA PRO A 262 -14.72 -3.17 -5.89
C PRO A 262 -14.10 -4.10 -4.87
N GLN A 263 -14.48 -3.95 -3.61
CA GLN A 263 -14.16 -4.95 -2.60
C GLN A 263 -14.86 -6.24 -3.04
N ILE A 264 -14.18 -7.01 -3.88
CA ILE A 264 -14.46 -8.43 -3.99
C ILE A 264 -14.10 -8.95 -2.60
N GLU A 265 -15.09 -9.43 -1.87
CA GLU A 265 -14.89 -10.12 -0.59
C GLU A 265 -13.87 -11.24 -0.80
N ILE A 266 -12.62 -10.95 -0.50
CA ILE A 266 -11.62 -11.99 -0.33
C ILE A 266 -11.93 -12.57 1.04
N SER A 267 -12.33 -13.84 1.03
CA SER A 267 -12.70 -14.59 2.22
C SER A 267 -11.81 -14.20 3.40
N VAL A 268 -12.42 -13.60 4.42
CA VAL A 268 -11.80 -13.03 5.65
C VAL A 268 -11.01 -14.07 6.47
N ARG A 269 -10.83 -15.29 5.98
CA ARG A 269 -10.03 -16.34 6.61
C ARG A 269 -8.52 -16.08 6.63
N LEU A 270 -7.99 -15.11 5.88
CA LEU A 270 -6.54 -14.92 5.76
C LEU A 270 -5.91 -13.94 6.77
N LEU A 271 -6.70 -13.08 7.42
CA LEU A 271 -6.16 -12.10 8.40
C LEU A 271 -6.18 -12.59 9.85
N CYS A 272 -6.94 -13.64 10.16
CA CYS A 272 -7.06 -14.15 11.54
C CYS A 272 -5.92 -15.11 11.96
N SER A 273 -5.07 -15.55 11.03
CA SER A 273 -4.01 -16.53 11.31
C SER A 273 -2.65 -15.91 11.67
N ILE A 274 -2.50 -14.58 11.55
CA ILE A 274 -1.19 -13.90 11.69
C ILE A 274 -1.03 -13.18 13.04
N SER A 275 -2.08 -13.05 13.85
CA SER A 275 -2.01 -12.31 15.13
C SER A 275 -1.80 -13.18 16.39
N LEU A 276 -1.50 -14.47 16.28
CA LEU A 276 -1.48 -15.37 17.45
C LEU A 276 -0.11 -15.54 18.12
N VAL A 277 0.84 -14.65 17.84
CA VAL A 277 2.11 -14.61 18.57
C VAL A 277 2.47 -13.15 18.81
N LEU A 278 2.05 -12.59 19.96
CA LEU A 278 2.80 -11.66 20.81
C LEU A 278 1.92 -11.27 22.02
N PHE A 279 2.25 -11.90 23.16
CA PHE A 279 2.15 -11.45 24.55
C PHE A 279 0.81 -10.99 25.19
N PHE A 280 0.45 -11.76 26.22
CA PHE A 280 -0.36 -11.44 27.40
C PHE A 280 0.01 -10.08 28.04
N SER A 281 -1.00 -9.27 28.42
CA SER A 281 -1.32 -8.92 29.83
C SER A 281 -2.15 -7.63 29.93
N CYS A 282 -3.46 -7.72 30.15
CA CYS A 282 -4.12 -7.00 31.25
C CYS A 282 -5.53 -7.56 31.49
N LEU A 283 -5.83 -7.76 32.77
CA LEU A 283 -7.05 -8.31 33.36
C LEU A 283 -8.21 -7.28 33.33
N PRO A 284 -9.42 -7.64 33.79
CA PRO A 284 -10.70 -7.38 33.12
C PRO A 284 -11.35 -6.08 33.60
N LEU A 285 -12.43 -5.65 32.94
CA LEU A 285 -13.62 -5.11 33.60
C LEU A 285 -14.74 -4.86 32.56
N LEU A 286 -15.92 -5.41 32.88
CA LEU A 286 -17.26 -5.11 32.35
C LEU A 286 -17.67 -5.72 30.99
N GLU A 287 -18.18 -6.95 31.06
CA GLU A 287 -19.44 -7.33 30.39
C GLU A 287 -20.65 -6.76 31.18
N PRO A 288 -21.92 -6.90 30.71
CA PRO A 288 -22.42 -7.31 29.38
C PRO A 288 -23.35 -6.21 28.82
N GLN A 289 -23.74 -6.23 27.55
CA GLN A 289 -24.96 -6.89 27.07
C GLN A 289 -24.95 -6.71 25.55
N PHE A 290 -24.99 -7.79 24.79
CA PHE A 290 -25.84 -7.97 23.61
C PHE A 290 -25.49 -9.32 22.96
N ARG A 291 -26.29 -10.34 23.28
CA ARG A 291 -26.45 -11.52 22.42
C ARG A 291 -27.25 -11.11 21.20
N VAL A 292 -26.79 -11.42 19.99
CA VAL A 292 -27.66 -11.98 18.94
C VAL A 292 -26.87 -13.02 18.13
N ASN A 293 -27.62 -14.04 17.73
CA ASN A 293 -27.28 -15.38 17.29
C ASN A 293 -26.63 -15.49 15.90
N SER A 294 -26.07 -16.67 15.68
CA SER A 294 -25.70 -17.25 14.39
C SER A 294 -26.81 -17.08 13.33
N CYS A 295 -26.42 -16.69 12.11
CA CYS A 295 -27.25 -16.89 10.92
C CYS A 295 -26.51 -17.81 9.95
N GLN A 296 -27.10 -18.98 9.73
CA GLN A 296 -26.86 -19.89 8.60
C GLN A 296 -27.60 -19.36 7.36
N ASN A 297 -26.94 -19.52 6.21
CA ASN A 297 -27.43 -19.57 4.82
C ASN A 297 -28.38 -18.49 4.25
N ASP A 298 -27.93 -17.96 3.11
CA ASP A 298 -28.66 -17.55 1.90
C ASP A 298 -29.90 -16.65 2.03
N GLN A 299 -29.72 -15.33 1.83
CA GLN A 299 -30.35 -14.52 0.77
C GLN A 299 -30.03 -13.02 0.98
N GLU A 300 -29.89 -12.29 -0.14
CA GLU A 300 -29.56 -10.88 -0.26
C GLU A 300 -30.39 -9.96 0.65
N LEU A 301 -29.75 -9.04 1.40
CA LEU A 301 -30.28 -7.69 1.60
C LEU A 301 -29.21 -6.70 2.08
N PHE A 302 -29.21 -5.53 1.43
CA PHE A 302 -28.44 -4.33 1.76
C PHE A 302 -28.40 -4.01 3.27
N CYS A 303 -27.19 -3.77 3.79
CA CYS A 303 -27.00 -2.96 5.00
C CYS A 303 -26.04 -1.80 4.68
N SER A 304 -26.61 -0.73 4.12
CA SER A 304 -26.10 0.62 4.35
C SER A 304 -26.67 1.08 5.69
N LYS A 305 -25.83 1.45 6.65
CA LYS A 305 -26.20 2.41 7.70
C LYS A 305 -24.97 3.03 8.35
N ASN A 306 -25.05 4.36 8.38
CA ASN A 306 -24.11 5.35 8.87
C ASN A 306 -23.64 5.08 10.30
N CYS A 307 -22.34 5.32 10.54
CA CYS A 307 -21.82 5.61 11.87
C CYS A 307 -22.01 7.11 12.14
N GLU A 308 -22.89 7.45 13.09
CA GLU A 308 -22.83 8.71 13.83
C GLU A 308 -22.73 8.40 15.32
N SER A 309 -21.93 9.25 15.98
CA SER A 309 -21.55 9.37 17.39
C SER A 309 -20.86 8.17 18.04
#